data_AF-A0A661QYS2-F1
#
_entry.id   AF-A0A661QYS2-F1
#
_cell.length_a   1.000
_cell.length_b   1.000
_cell.length_c   1.000
_cell.angle_alpha   90.00
_cell.angle_beta   90.00
_cell.angle_gamma   90.00
#
_symmetry.space_group_name_H-M   'P 1'
#
loop_
_entity.id
_entity.type
_entity.pdbx_description
1 polymer ?
#
loop_
_entity_poly.entity_id
_entity_poly.type
_entity_poly.pdbx_seq_one_letter_code
_entity_poly.pdbx_strand_id
1 'polypeptide(L)'
;MKYEDIIHRCFRCGYCKFTSDYIDFNCPTYRKFGFETYSPGGRMWLIRAWLNNEIENSERFQEILFSCATCANCVEHCVFTFREDLV
;
A
#
# COMPACT_ATOMS: atom_id res chain seq x y z
N MET A 1 12.84 2.35 13.77
CA MET A 1 11.42 2.02 14.13
C MET A 1 11.10 0.57 13.74
N LYS A 2 10.22 -0.18 14.41
CA LYS A 2 10.03 -1.66 14.22
C LYS A 2 9.77 -2.12 12.76
N TYR A 3 9.33 -1.25 11.85
CA TYR A 3 8.96 -1.58 10.47
C TYR A 3 9.69 -0.77 9.38
N GLU A 4 10.66 0.05 9.79
CA GLU A 4 11.44 0.90 8.87
C GLU A 4 12.17 0.06 7.81
N ASP A 5 12.64 -1.12 8.21
CA ASP A 5 13.33 -2.07 7.34
C ASP A 5 12.43 -2.81 6.35
N ILE A 6 11.11 -2.71 6.49
CA ILE A 6 10.12 -3.40 5.65
C ILE A 6 9.52 -2.42 4.65
N ILE A 7 9.26 -1.19 5.09
CA ILE A 7 8.55 -0.17 4.31
C ILE A 7 9.26 0.17 2.99
N HIS A 8 10.59 0.11 2.97
CA HIS A 8 11.39 0.36 1.76
C HIS A 8 11.43 -0.81 0.77
N ARG A 9 10.85 -1.98 1.10
CA ARG A 9 10.91 -3.20 0.27
C ARG A 9 9.83 -3.26 -0.82
N CYS A 10 8.90 -2.31 -0.86
CA CYS A 10 7.86 -2.29 -1.89
C CYS A 10 8.42 -1.87 -3.26
N PHE A 11 8.47 -2.80 -4.22
CA PHE A 11 8.95 -2.55 -5.58
C PHE A 11 7.92 -1.91 -6.54
N ARG A 12 6.71 -1.58 -6.08
CA ARG A 12 5.60 -1.07 -6.94
C ARG A 12 5.29 -1.96 -8.15
N CYS A 13 5.47 -3.27 -7.98
CA CYS A 13 5.25 -4.28 -9.01
C CYS A 13 3.77 -4.46 -9.43
N GLY A 14 2.82 -4.07 -8.57
CA GLY A 14 1.39 -4.11 -8.89
C GLY A 14 0.67 -5.43 -8.56
N TYR A 15 1.36 -6.49 -8.12
CA TYR A 15 0.70 -7.77 -7.77
C TYR A 15 -0.41 -7.64 -6.71
N CYS A 16 -0.21 -6.77 -5.72
CA CYS A 16 -1.22 -6.47 -4.71
C CYS A 16 -2.34 -5.53 -5.20
N LYS A 17 -2.15 -4.89 -6.36
CA LYS A 17 -3.08 -3.90 -6.92
C LYS A 17 -4.00 -4.52 -7.97
N PHE A 18 -3.48 -5.37 -8.84
CA PHE A 18 -4.21 -6.01 -9.93
C PHE A 18 -4.61 -7.43 -9.60
N THR A 19 -5.68 -7.93 -10.21
CA THR A 19 -6.00 -9.36 -10.27
C THR A 19 -4.91 -10.13 -11.02
N SER A 20 -4.83 -11.45 -10.84
CA SER A 20 -3.77 -12.29 -11.45
C SER A 20 -3.79 -12.30 -12.98
N ASP A 21 -4.94 -12.03 -13.59
CA ASP A 21 -5.14 -11.88 -15.03
C ASP A 21 -4.96 -10.43 -15.53
N TYR A 22 -4.70 -9.49 -14.61
CA TYR A 22 -4.55 -8.05 -14.88
C TYR A 22 -5.76 -7.35 -15.50
N ILE A 23 -6.96 -7.94 -15.38
CA ILE A 23 -8.19 -7.38 -15.94
C ILE A 23 -8.88 -6.40 -14.98
N ASP A 24 -8.72 -6.60 -13.67
CA ASP A 24 -9.37 -5.81 -12.62
C ASP A 24 -8.40 -5.50 -11.47
N PHE A 25 -8.91 -4.85 -10.42
CA PHE A 25 -8.15 -4.43 -9.25
C PHE A 25 -8.50 -5.25 -8.02
N ASN A 26 -7.46 -5.80 -7.39
CA ASN A 26 -7.53 -6.50 -6.10
C ASN A 26 -7.78 -5.55 -4.93
N CYS A 27 -7.33 -4.28 -5.03
CA CYS A 27 -7.44 -3.32 -3.93
C CYS A 27 -8.74 -2.50 -4.03
N PRO A 28 -9.70 -2.62 -3.08
CA PRO A 28 -10.99 -1.94 -3.16
C PRO A 28 -10.87 -0.41 -3.20
N THR A 29 -9.91 0.15 -2.47
CA THR A 29 -9.70 1.60 -2.41
C THR A 29 -9.08 2.14 -3.68
N TYR A 30 -8.15 1.40 -4.28
CA TYR A 30 -7.63 1.78 -5.59
C TYR A 30 -8.74 1.71 -6.64
N ARG A 31 -9.57 0.65 -6.64
CA ARG A 31 -10.73 0.52 -7.53
C ARG A 31 -11.70 1.71 -7.39
N LYS A 32 -11.94 2.18 -6.16
CA LYS A 32 -12.83 3.31 -5.90
C LYS A 32 -12.25 4.66 -6.32
N PHE A 33 -11.01 4.93 -5.95
CA PHE A 33 -10.42 6.27 -6.07
C PHE A 33 -9.53 6.46 -7.30
N GLY A 34 -8.99 5.38 -7.88
CA GLY A 34 -8.16 5.41 -9.09
C GLY A 34 -6.76 6.00 -8.93
N PHE A 35 -6.40 6.53 -7.75
CA PHE A 35 -5.07 7.09 -7.50
C PHE A 35 -4.14 6.08 -6.83
N GLU A 36 -2.87 6.07 -7.25
CA GLU A 36 -1.84 5.15 -6.72
C GLU A 36 -1.66 5.28 -5.22
N THR A 37 -1.85 6.47 -4.65
CA THR A 37 -1.79 6.71 -3.20
C THR A 37 -2.77 5.83 -2.41
N TYR A 38 -3.88 5.39 -3.02
CA TYR A 38 -4.87 4.50 -2.42
C TYR A 38 -4.60 3.01 -2.71
N SER A 39 -3.55 2.68 -3.46
CA SER A 39 -3.09 1.30 -3.63
C SER A 39 -2.30 0.84 -2.40
N PRO A 40 -2.15 -0.48 -2.18
CA PRO A 40 -1.34 -0.98 -1.07
C PRO A 40 0.12 -0.53 -1.20
N GLY A 41 0.68 -0.60 -2.41
CA GLY A 41 2.05 -0.15 -2.67
C GLY A 41 2.22 1.36 -2.49
N GLY A 42 1.26 2.17 -2.96
CA GLY A 42 1.31 3.62 -2.78
C GLY A 42 1.26 4.03 -1.31
N ARG A 43 0.43 3.38 -0.49
CA ARG A 43 0.43 3.61 0.97
C ARG A 43 1.77 3.29 1.60
N MET A 44 2.43 2.19 1.23
CA MET A 44 3.77 1.86 1.73
C MET A 44 4.77 3.00 1.44
N TRP A 45 4.73 3.58 0.24
CA TRP A 45 5.61 4.69 -0.13
C TRP A 45 5.25 6.01 0.57
N LEU A 46 3.96 6.26 0.83
CA LEU A 46 3.55 7.42 1.63
C LEU A 46 3.99 7.28 3.08
N ILE A 47 3.85 6.09 3.68
CA ILE A 47 4.36 5.81 5.03
C ILE A 47 5.87 6.00 5.06
N ARG A 48 6.61 5.51 4.04
CA ARG A 48 8.07 5.74 3.92
C ARG A 48 8.41 7.23 3.93
N ALA A 49 7.73 8.01 3.08
CA ALA A 49 7.96 9.44 2.97
C ALA A 49 7.68 10.15 4.31
N TRP A 50 6.60 9.75 5.01
CA TRP A 50 6.27 10.27 6.33
C TRP A 50 7.36 9.94 7.37
N LEU A 51 7.85 8.70 7.41
CA LEU A 51 8.94 8.30 8.31
C LEU A 51 10.26 9.03 8.04
N ASN A 52 10.51 9.36 6.78
CA ASN A 52 11.68 10.13 6.37
C ASN A 52 11.53 11.64 6.57
N ASN A 53 10.41 12.12 7.12
CA ASN A 53 10.07 13.55 7.22
C ASN A 53 10.03 14.26 5.86
N GLU A 54 9.75 13.54 4.77
CA GLU A 54 9.54 14.09 3.42
C GLU A 54 8.13 14.67 3.26
N ILE A 55 7.17 14.19 4.07
CA ILE A 55 5.79 14.68 4.13
C ILE A 55 5.31 14.81 5.58
N GLU A 56 4.35 15.71 5.80
CA GLU A 56 3.70 15.89 7.11
C GLU A 56 2.52 14.92 7.31
N ASN A 57 2.20 14.67 8.58
CA ASN A 57 0.98 13.96 8.97
C ASN A 57 -0.27 14.84 8.80
N SER A 58 -0.62 15.12 7.54
CA SER A 58 -1.76 15.94 7.15
C SER A 58 -3.09 15.16 7.19
N GLU A 59 -4.20 15.87 7.25
CA GLU A 59 -5.55 15.28 7.14
C GLU A 59 -5.70 14.45 5.86
N ARG A 60 -5.15 14.93 4.74
CA ARG A 60 -5.18 14.21 3.46
C ARG A 60 -4.41 12.89 3.52
N PHE A 61 -3.25 12.87 4.17
CA PHE A 61 -2.49 11.64 4.37
C PHE A 61 -3.26 10.64 5.23
N GLN A 62 -3.87 11.11 6.33
CA GLN A 62 -4.72 10.29 7.19
C GLN A 62 -5.92 9.71 6.42
N GLU A 63 -6.61 10.51 5.61
CA GLU A 63 -7.73 10.05 4.77
C GLU A 63 -7.30 8.90 3.85
N ILE A 64 -6.14 9.02 3.21
CA ILE A 64 -5.60 7.99 2.33
C ILE A 64 -5.25 6.72 3.13
N LEU A 65 -4.59 6.84 4.27
CA LEU A 65 -4.23 5.70 5.11
C LEU A 65 -5.46 4.97 5.64
N PHE A 66 -6.40 5.70 6.24
CA PHE A 66 -7.61 5.16 6.87
C PHE A 66 -8.69 4.74 5.87
N SER A 67 -8.53 5.03 4.58
CA SER A 67 -9.43 4.49 3.56
C SER A 67 -9.33 2.97 3.41
N CYS A 68 -8.24 2.33 3.88
CA CYS A 68 -7.99 0.90 3.73
C CYS A 68 -9.18 0.05 4.21
N ALA A 69 -9.68 -0.86 3.37
CA ALA A 69 -10.79 -1.75 3.69
C ALA A 69 -10.37 -3.00 4.49
N THR A 70 -9.12 -3.07 4.95
CA THR A 70 -8.56 -4.17 5.76
C THR A 70 -8.80 -5.59 5.20
N CYS A 71 -8.95 -5.71 3.88
CA CYS A 71 -9.29 -6.97 3.20
C CYS A 71 -8.13 -7.98 3.05
N ALA A 72 -6.91 -7.63 3.48
CA ALA A 72 -5.70 -8.46 3.39
C ALA A 72 -5.25 -8.95 1.99
N ASN A 73 -5.90 -8.56 0.89
CA ASN A 73 -5.47 -8.96 -0.47
C ASN A 73 -4.00 -8.63 -0.79
N CYS A 74 -3.44 -7.56 -0.20
CA CYS A 74 -2.04 -7.24 -0.39
C CYS A 74 -1.08 -8.25 0.25
N VAL A 75 -1.47 -8.90 1.35
CA VAL A 75 -0.72 -9.97 2.00
C VAL A 75 -0.75 -11.21 1.12
N GLU A 76 -1.94 -11.61 0.65
CA GLU A 76 -2.13 -12.81 -0.16
C GLU A 76 -1.39 -12.75 -1.50
N HIS A 77 -1.47 -11.60 -2.19
CA HIS A 77 -0.94 -11.48 -3.55
C HIS A 77 0.49 -10.93 -3.63
N CYS A 78 1.07 -10.43 -2.54
CA CYS A 78 2.47 -10.01 -2.58
C CYS A 78 3.38 -11.25 -2.73
N VAL A 79 4.18 -11.26 -3.80
CA VAL A 79 5.10 -12.38 -4.11
C VAL A 79 6.41 -12.35 -3.34
N PHE A 80 6.63 -11.31 -2.52
CA PHE A 80 7.87 -11.13 -1.76
C PHE A 80 7.73 -11.65 -0.33
N THR A 81 8.86 -11.99 0.28
CA THR A 81 8.91 -12.61 1.62
C THR A 81 8.39 -11.73 2.75
N PHE A 82 8.40 -10.40 2.59
CA PHE A 82 7.88 -9.45 3.59
C PHE A 82 6.35 -9.32 3.60
N ARG A 83 5.62 -10.12 2.80
CA ARG A 83 4.16 -10.03 2.70
C ARG A 83 3.44 -10.19 4.03
N GLU A 84 4.00 -10.99 4.95
CA GLU A 84 3.45 -11.24 6.29
C GLU A 84 3.56 -10.02 7.21
N ASP A 85 4.33 -9.00 6.81
CA ASP A 85 4.46 -7.73 7.53
C ASP A 85 3.51 -6.64 6.99
N LEU A 86 2.68 -6.94 5.98
CA LEU A 86 1.74 -5.99 5.36
C LEU A 86 0.39 -5.91 6.09
N VAL A 87 0.27 -6.52 7.27
CA VAL A 87 -0.97 -6.66 8.07
C VAL A 87 -1.16 -5.50 9.02
#